data_AF-A0A2E7M9L5-F1
#
_entry.id   AF-A0A2E7M9L5-F1
#
_cell.length_a   1.000
_cell.length_b   1.000
_cell.length_c   1.000
_cell.angle_alpha   90.00
_cell.angle_beta   90.00
_cell.angle_gamma   90.00
#
_symmetry.space_group_name_H-M   'P 1'
#
loop_
_entity.id
_entity.type
_entity.pdbx_description
1 polymer ?
#
loop_
_entity_poly.entity_id
_entity_poly.type
_entity_poly.pdbx_seq_one_letter_code
_entity_poly.pdbx_strand_id
1 'polypeptide(L)'
;MPELPEVEIVARNLRSWAGGKRLSAVDLRDSSLLAEPTLRNGLVGRTLASVQRRAKHLVAHLDDEALIFHFRMTGKLVQVEAEEPRFLRMLMSFEDGTRVGFKDQRRLGTVLRLPSEQVEAFFLERGLGPEPWPEARDGLWWQERYRGSRGPLKPALMVQERVAGLGNILATEICWQARLDPQAPTSGLDQAQWQRVAQATKSVIERTLSLESGPEVHYLAEAGASRTSPFSVYGREGLGCPRCQSPIARFRQSGRSTFWCAPCQTR
;
A
#
# COMPACT_ATOMS: atom_id res chain seq x y z
N MET A 1 -4.50 2.40 -6.63
CA MET A 1 -4.63 1.42 -5.54
C MET A 1 -3.58 1.76 -4.51
N PRO A 2 -3.95 1.87 -3.22
CA PRO A 2 -3.00 2.06 -2.13
C PRO A 2 -1.89 1.02 -2.22
N GLU A 3 -0.66 1.47 -2.06
CA GLU A 3 0.52 0.63 -2.03
C GLU A 3 0.97 0.50 -0.57
N LEU A 4 2.17 -0.03 -0.34
CA LEU A 4 2.66 -0.27 1.00
C LEU A 4 2.59 0.96 1.93
N PRO A 5 3.09 2.16 1.55
CA PRO A 5 3.08 3.33 2.43
C PRO A 5 1.68 3.77 2.83
N GLU A 6 0.75 3.86 1.88
CA GLU A 6 -0.61 4.31 2.15
C GLU A 6 -1.30 3.38 3.15
N VAL A 7 -1.13 2.06 2.99
CA VAL A 7 -1.72 1.09 3.93
C VAL A 7 -1.04 1.14 5.31
N GLU A 8 0.27 1.41 5.37
CA GLU A 8 0.98 1.63 6.63
C GLU A 8 0.46 2.86 7.36
N ILE A 9 0.17 3.96 6.64
CA ILE A 9 -0.43 5.17 7.23
C ILE A 9 -1.82 4.85 7.79
N VAL A 10 -2.66 4.13 7.03
CA VAL A 10 -3.97 3.70 7.55
C VAL A 10 -3.81 2.83 8.80
N ALA A 11 -2.82 1.92 8.83
CA ALA A 11 -2.55 1.09 10.00
C ALA A 11 -2.11 1.93 11.22
N ARG A 12 -1.26 2.94 11.04
CA ARG A 12 -0.85 3.88 12.10
C ARG A 12 -2.03 4.68 12.63
N ASN A 13 -2.88 5.18 11.74
CA ASN A 13 -4.07 5.92 12.10
C ASN A 13 -5.03 5.06 12.92
N LEU A 14 -5.32 3.84 12.47
CA LEU A 14 -6.20 2.93 13.22
C LEU A 14 -5.63 2.59 14.61
N ARG A 15 -4.32 2.36 14.73
CA ARG A 15 -3.67 2.18 16.05
C ARG A 15 -3.88 3.40 16.94
N SER A 16 -3.66 4.60 16.40
CA SER A 16 -3.81 5.84 17.15
C SER A 16 -5.24 6.09 17.61
N TRP A 17 -6.23 5.75 16.79
CA TRP A 17 -7.63 6.02 17.11
C TRP A 17 -8.24 4.98 18.03
N ALA A 18 -7.92 3.70 17.81
CA ALA A 18 -8.69 2.60 18.37
C ALA A 18 -7.85 1.49 19.01
N GLY A 19 -6.51 1.58 19.01
CA GLY A 19 -5.64 0.58 19.63
C GLY A 19 -5.95 0.41 21.13
N GLY A 20 -6.10 -0.84 21.56
CA GLY A 20 -6.44 -1.20 22.94
C GLY A 20 -7.91 -0.95 23.32
N LYS A 21 -8.76 -0.51 22.38
CA LYS A 21 -10.18 -0.23 22.66
C LYS A 21 -11.06 -1.43 22.36
N ARG A 22 -12.12 -1.58 23.13
CA ARG A 22 -13.10 -2.66 23.01
C ARG A 22 -14.23 -2.29 22.06
N LEU A 23 -14.57 -3.18 21.13
CA LEU A 23 -15.67 -2.99 20.19
C LEU A 23 -17.02 -3.07 20.90
N SER A 24 -17.85 -2.05 20.73
CA SER A 24 -19.22 -2.02 21.21
C SER A 24 -20.23 -2.37 20.12
N ALA A 25 -19.93 -2.06 18.85
CA ALA A 25 -20.79 -2.41 17.72
C ALA A 25 -20.01 -2.50 16.40
N VAL A 26 -20.51 -3.32 15.48
CA VAL A 26 -20.08 -3.37 14.09
C VAL A 26 -21.31 -3.29 13.20
N ASP A 27 -21.47 -2.18 12.49
CA ASP A 27 -22.55 -1.95 11.54
C ASP A 27 -22.04 -2.15 10.10
N LEU A 28 -22.49 -3.22 9.46
CA LEU A 28 -22.16 -3.55 8.08
C LEU A 28 -23.32 -3.13 7.15
N ARG A 29 -23.07 -2.08 6.37
CA ARG A 29 -24.06 -1.43 5.50
C ARG A 29 -24.04 -1.93 4.06
N ASP A 30 -22.93 -2.50 3.63
CA ASP A 30 -22.78 -3.07 2.30
C ASP A 30 -22.17 -4.47 2.42
N SER A 31 -22.97 -5.51 2.15
CA SER A 31 -22.50 -6.90 2.22
C SER A 31 -21.49 -7.24 1.13
N SER A 32 -21.40 -6.47 0.03
CA SER A 32 -20.37 -6.67 -1.00
C SER A 32 -18.95 -6.38 -0.49
N LEU A 33 -18.83 -5.70 0.66
CA LEU A 33 -17.56 -5.50 1.35
C LEU A 33 -17.00 -6.82 1.90
N LEU A 34 -17.86 -7.80 2.17
CA LEU A 34 -17.46 -9.07 2.75
C LEU A 34 -16.79 -9.94 1.70
N ALA A 35 -15.53 -10.31 1.95
CA ALA A 35 -14.90 -11.39 1.20
C ALA A 35 -15.55 -12.75 1.53
N GLU A 36 -16.03 -12.91 2.77
CA GLU A 36 -16.73 -14.09 3.27
C GLU A 36 -17.91 -13.70 4.20
N PRO A 37 -19.03 -14.44 4.24
CA PRO A 37 -20.28 -14.02 4.92
C PRO A 37 -20.21 -13.85 6.45
N THR A 38 -19.13 -14.26 7.12
CA THR A 38 -19.05 -14.53 8.57
C THR A 38 -18.77 -13.32 9.46
N LEU A 39 -18.80 -12.10 8.92
CA LEU A 39 -18.36 -10.90 9.62
C LEU A 39 -19.30 -10.42 10.76
N ARG A 40 -20.55 -10.89 10.82
CA ARG A 40 -21.58 -10.29 11.69
C ARG A 40 -21.57 -10.73 13.16
N ASN A 41 -21.12 -11.95 13.49
CA ASN A 41 -21.35 -12.52 14.83
C ASN A 41 -20.07 -12.66 15.65
N GLY A 42 -20.05 -12.16 16.89
CA GLY A 42 -18.98 -12.44 17.84
C GLY A 42 -17.76 -11.50 17.77
N LEU A 43 -17.87 -10.36 17.10
CA LEU A 43 -16.84 -9.29 17.16
C LEU A 43 -17.06 -8.29 18.30
N VAL A 44 -18.30 -8.10 18.73
CA VAL A 44 -18.64 -7.21 19.85
C VAL A 44 -18.03 -7.75 21.14
N GLY A 45 -17.47 -6.85 21.94
CA GLY A 45 -16.78 -7.17 23.18
C GLY A 45 -15.32 -7.60 23.00
N ARG A 46 -14.79 -7.64 21.77
CA ARG A 46 -13.37 -7.90 21.52
C ARG A 46 -12.54 -6.62 21.54
N THR A 47 -11.29 -6.72 21.95
CA THR A 47 -10.34 -5.59 22.00
C THR A 47 -9.50 -5.53 20.74
N LEU A 48 -9.33 -4.34 20.16
CA LEU A 48 -8.36 -4.12 19.09
C LEU A 48 -6.93 -4.17 19.65
N ALA A 49 -6.44 -5.40 19.83
CA ALA A 49 -5.18 -5.73 20.47
C ALA A 49 -3.98 -5.24 19.67
N SER A 50 -4.02 -5.38 18.34
CA SER A 50 -2.97 -4.84 17.47
C SER A 50 -3.47 -4.54 16.06
N VAL A 51 -2.75 -3.68 15.36
CA VAL A 51 -2.97 -3.41 13.94
C VAL A 51 -1.64 -3.47 13.24
N GLN A 52 -1.59 -4.26 12.17
CA GLN A 52 -0.41 -4.51 11.37
C GLN A 52 -0.72 -4.25 9.90
N ARG A 53 0.33 -4.23 9.08
CA ARG A 53 0.23 -4.22 7.63
C ARG A 53 0.95 -5.43 7.08
N ARG A 54 0.32 -6.11 6.12
CA ARG A 54 0.97 -7.11 5.28
C ARG A 54 0.78 -6.77 3.81
N ALA A 55 1.87 -6.49 3.12
CA ALA A 55 1.89 -6.01 1.74
C ALA A 55 0.98 -4.77 1.59
N LYS A 56 -0.14 -4.92 0.88
CA LYS A 56 -1.17 -3.89 0.65
C LYS A 56 -2.47 -4.17 1.44
N HIS A 57 -2.37 -4.92 2.52
CA HIS A 57 -3.47 -5.27 3.42
C HIS A 57 -3.21 -4.69 4.80
N LEU A 58 -4.25 -4.17 5.42
CA LEU A 58 -4.26 -3.88 6.85
C LEU A 58 -4.83 -5.09 7.58
N VAL A 59 -4.20 -5.48 8.68
CA VAL A 59 -4.63 -6.57 9.56
C VAL A 59 -4.93 -6.00 10.92
N ALA A 60 -6.19 -6.04 11.35
CA ALA A 60 -6.65 -5.57 12.65
C ALA A 60 -6.98 -6.79 13.53
N HIS A 61 -6.17 -7.07 14.54
CA HIS A 61 -6.38 -8.16 15.48
C HIS A 61 -7.32 -7.71 16.61
N LEU A 62 -8.47 -8.38 16.69
CA LEU A 62 -9.53 -8.27 17.68
C LEU A 62 -9.47 -9.51 18.59
N ASP A 63 -8.60 -9.49 19.59
CA ASP A 63 -8.23 -10.67 20.39
C ASP A 63 -7.83 -11.87 19.49
N ASP A 64 -8.51 -13.01 19.59
CA ASP A 64 -8.29 -14.23 18.77
C ASP A 64 -8.84 -14.16 17.34
N GLU A 65 -9.43 -13.03 16.92
CA GLU A 65 -9.95 -12.82 15.56
C GLU A 65 -9.16 -11.72 14.84
N ALA A 66 -9.09 -11.79 13.51
CA ALA A 66 -8.46 -10.76 12.68
C ALA A 66 -9.40 -10.30 11.57
N LEU A 67 -9.42 -8.98 11.34
CA LEU A 67 -10.01 -8.36 10.17
C LEU A 67 -8.92 -7.94 9.19
N ILE A 68 -8.95 -8.51 7.98
CA ILE A 68 -8.03 -8.17 6.90
C ILE A 68 -8.74 -7.26 5.90
N PHE A 69 -8.25 -6.03 5.77
CA PHE A 69 -8.78 -5.03 4.85
C PHE A 69 -7.90 -4.94 3.61
N HIS A 70 -8.51 -4.98 2.42
CA HIS A 70 -7.88 -4.60 1.16
C HIS A 70 -8.63 -3.41 0.56
N PHE A 71 -8.00 -2.24 0.55
CA PHE A 71 -8.64 -0.95 0.17
C PHE A 71 -8.92 -0.76 -1.32
N ARG A 72 -8.26 -1.56 -2.17
CA ARG A 72 -8.39 -1.52 -3.64
C ARG A 72 -8.14 -0.13 -4.21
N MET A 73 -9.14 0.60 -4.69
CA MET A 73 -8.89 1.85 -5.43
C MET A 73 -9.28 3.11 -4.65
N THR A 74 -10.37 3.03 -3.89
CA THR A 74 -11.02 4.17 -3.24
C THR A 74 -11.42 3.89 -1.79
N GLY A 75 -11.18 2.67 -1.29
CA GLY A 75 -11.48 2.31 0.10
C GLY A 75 -10.58 3.07 1.06
N LYS A 76 -11.12 3.51 2.20
CA LYS A 76 -10.37 4.22 3.26
C LYS A 76 -10.95 3.91 4.63
N LEU A 77 -10.10 3.93 5.66
CA LEU A 77 -10.56 4.11 7.03
C LEU A 77 -10.54 5.59 7.40
N VAL A 78 -11.57 6.02 8.10
CA VAL A 78 -11.72 7.38 8.62
C VAL A 78 -12.27 7.32 10.04
N GLN A 79 -11.85 8.25 10.90
CA GLN A 79 -12.53 8.47 12.16
C GLN A 79 -13.88 9.18 11.88
N VAL A 80 -14.96 8.72 12.52
CA VAL A 80 -16.31 9.23 12.28
C VAL A 80 -16.74 10.13 13.43
N GLU A 81 -16.83 11.42 13.16
CA GLU A 81 -17.39 12.45 14.04
C GLU A 81 -18.91 12.53 13.89
N ALA A 82 -19.56 13.61 14.33
CA ALA A 82 -21.02 13.72 14.40
C ALA A 82 -21.71 13.40 13.05
N GLU A 83 -21.17 13.88 11.93
CA GLU A 83 -21.70 13.61 10.59
C GLU A 83 -21.00 12.40 9.95
N GLU A 84 -21.80 11.49 9.39
CA GLU A 84 -21.27 10.30 8.73
C GLU A 84 -20.75 10.60 7.33
N PRO A 85 -19.57 10.09 6.96
CA PRO A 85 -18.99 10.35 5.64
C PRO A 85 -19.81 9.68 4.54
N ARG A 86 -19.89 10.34 3.38
CA ARG A 86 -20.46 9.73 2.17
C ARG A 86 -19.72 8.42 1.83
N PHE A 87 -20.49 7.48 1.28
CA PHE A 87 -20.00 6.16 0.85
C PHE A 87 -19.49 5.25 1.97
N LEU A 88 -19.90 5.49 3.22
CA LEU A 88 -19.67 4.58 4.35
C LEU A 88 -20.26 3.18 4.05
N ARG A 89 -19.46 2.13 4.24
CA ARG A 89 -19.81 0.72 3.97
C ARG A 89 -19.81 -0.13 5.23
N MET A 90 -18.97 0.23 6.20
CA MET A 90 -18.89 -0.42 7.50
C MET A 90 -18.53 0.62 8.55
N LEU A 91 -19.10 0.50 9.75
CA LEU A 91 -18.81 1.33 10.90
C LEU A 91 -18.46 0.43 12.09
N MET A 92 -17.29 0.65 12.68
CA MET A 92 -16.87 0.04 13.94
C MET A 92 -16.99 1.08 15.04
N SER A 93 -17.77 0.77 16.07
CA SER A 93 -17.93 1.60 17.27
C SER A 93 -17.23 0.93 18.44
N PHE A 94 -16.58 1.75 19.27
CA PHE A 94 -15.86 1.31 20.46
C PHE A 94 -16.56 1.81 21.73
N GLU A 95 -16.27 1.18 22.86
CA GLU A 95 -16.92 1.49 24.15
C GLU A 95 -16.65 2.92 24.65
N ASP A 96 -15.52 3.52 24.28
CA ASP A 96 -15.16 4.91 24.65
C ASP A 96 -15.81 5.98 23.76
N GLY A 97 -16.70 5.57 22.84
CA GLY A 97 -17.36 6.45 21.88
C GLY A 97 -16.56 6.69 20.59
N THR A 98 -15.35 6.16 20.46
CA THR A 98 -14.60 6.20 19.20
C THR A 98 -15.39 5.46 18.11
N ARG A 99 -15.43 6.04 16.91
CA ARG A 99 -16.04 5.42 15.74
C ARG A 99 -15.08 5.47 14.56
N VAL A 100 -14.93 4.33 13.88
CA VAL A 100 -14.07 4.20 12.70
C VAL A 100 -14.88 3.61 11.55
N GLY A 101 -14.94 4.34 10.43
CA GLY A 101 -15.70 3.98 9.25
C GLY A 101 -14.80 3.51 8.11
N PHE A 102 -15.22 2.46 7.40
CA PHE A 102 -14.69 2.12 6.08
C PHE A 102 -15.58 2.75 5.00
N LYS A 103 -15.06 3.74 4.28
CA LYS A 103 -15.77 4.35 3.14
C LYS A 103 -15.16 3.87 1.83
N ASP A 104 -16.01 3.55 0.85
CA ASP A 104 -15.56 3.17 -0.48
C ASP A 104 -16.59 3.53 -1.56
N GLN A 105 -16.23 4.52 -2.38
CA GLN A 105 -17.08 5.01 -3.47
C GLN A 105 -17.32 3.92 -4.54
N ARG A 106 -16.29 3.14 -4.88
CA ARG A 106 -16.35 2.17 -5.98
C ARG A 106 -16.79 0.77 -5.57
N ARG A 107 -16.93 0.51 -4.27
CA ARG A 107 -17.32 -0.81 -3.71
C ARG A 107 -16.41 -1.94 -4.22
N LEU A 108 -15.11 -1.68 -4.22
CA LEU A 108 -14.10 -2.66 -4.61
C LEU A 108 -13.36 -3.21 -3.41
N GLY A 109 -13.25 -2.40 -2.34
CA GLY A 109 -12.60 -2.79 -1.11
C GLY A 109 -13.24 -4.03 -0.50
N THR A 110 -12.44 -4.82 0.21
CA THR A 110 -12.88 -6.05 0.84
C THR A 110 -12.42 -6.12 2.29
N VAL A 111 -13.23 -6.74 3.13
CA VAL A 111 -12.90 -7.12 4.51
C VAL A 111 -13.11 -8.62 4.63
N LEU A 112 -12.09 -9.30 5.11
CA LEU A 112 -12.12 -10.71 5.45
C LEU A 112 -11.97 -10.85 6.96
N ARG A 113 -12.66 -11.84 7.54
CA ARG A 113 -12.47 -12.26 8.92
C ARG A 113 -11.93 -13.68 8.97
N LEU A 114 -10.97 -13.92 9.86
CA LEU A 114 -10.45 -15.24 10.20
C LEU A 114 -9.83 -15.23 11.60
N PRO A 115 -9.59 -16.40 12.23
CA PRO A 115 -8.82 -16.48 13.46
C PRO A 115 -7.43 -15.84 13.32
N SER A 116 -6.98 -15.11 14.33
CA SER A 116 -5.69 -14.40 14.34
C SER A 116 -4.50 -15.33 14.02
N GLU A 117 -4.54 -16.57 14.48
CA GLU A 117 -3.51 -17.59 14.24
C GLU A 117 -3.41 -18.05 12.77
N GLN A 118 -4.47 -17.85 11.96
CA GLN A 118 -4.50 -18.27 10.55
C GLN A 118 -4.02 -17.17 9.59
N VAL A 119 -3.71 -15.96 10.09
CA VAL A 119 -3.34 -14.81 9.25
C VAL A 119 -2.06 -15.08 8.46
N GLU A 120 -1.05 -15.68 9.07
CA GLU A 120 0.21 -15.98 8.38
C GLU A 120 0.01 -16.99 7.25
N ALA A 121 -0.67 -18.10 7.53
CA ALA A 121 -1.02 -19.13 6.56
C ALA A 121 -1.82 -18.55 5.39
N PHE A 122 -2.82 -17.71 5.67
CA PHE A 122 -3.65 -17.05 4.67
C PHE A 122 -2.84 -16.28 3.62
N PHE A 123 -1.79 -15.57 4.04
CA PHE A 123 -0.92 -14.81 3.13
C PHE A 123 0.13 -15.69 2.44
N LEU A 124 0.61 -16.74 3.10
CA LEU A 124 1.52 -17.73 2.52
C LEU A 124 0.86 -18.50 1.37
N GLU A 125 -0.38 -18.96 1.56
CA GLU A 125 -1.17 -19.65 0.53
C GLU A 125 -1.44 -18.79 -0.71
N ARG A 126 -1.47 -17.46 -0.53
CA ARG A 126 -1.58 -16.48 -1.63
C ARG A 126 -0.24 -16.18 -2.31
N GLY A 127 0.82 -16.85 -1.90
CA GLY A 127 2.16 -16.71 -2.47
C GLY A 127 2.76 -15.32 -2.25
N LEU A 128 2.31 -14.54 -1.25
CA LEU A 128 2.86 -13.20 -1.05
C LEU A 128 4.33 -13.28 -0.63
N GLY A 129 5.19 -12.60 -1.40
CA GLY A 129 6.60 -12.47 -1.12
C GLY A 129 6.90 -11.68 0.17
N PRO A 130 8.17 -11.67 0.60
CA PRO A 130 8.59 -10.96 1.80
C PRO A 130 8.41 -9.44 1.70
N GLU A 131 8.43 -8.79 2.86
CA GLU A 131 8.35 -7.33 2.99
C GLU A 131 9.69 -6.64 2.62
N PRO A 132 9.66 -5.56 1.82
CA PRO A 132 10.84 -4.75 1.53
C PRO A 132 11.16 -3.70 2.62
N TRP A 133 10.26 -3.51 3.59
CA TRP A 133 10.31 -2.52 4.67
C TRP A 133 9.39 -3.00 5.81
N PRO A 134 9.69 -2.80 7.11
CA PRO A 134 10.69 -1.88 7.68
C PRO A 134 12.12 -2.41 7.83
N GLU A 135 12.33 -3.72 7.79
CA GLU A 135 13.67 -4.28 7.92
C GLU A 135 14.53 -3.95 6.70
N ALA A 136 15.80 -3.59 6.93
CA ALA A 136 16.72 -3.28 5.86
C ALA A 136 16.95 -4.52 4.97
N ARG A 137 16.76 -4.34 3.65
CA ARG A 137 17.09 -5.33 2.62
C ARG A 137 18.25 -4.78 1.80
N ASP A 138 19.32 -5.53 1.66
CA ASP A 138 20.49 -5.13 0.87
C ASP A 138 20.38 -5.57 -0.60
N GLY A 139 21.33 -5.15 -1.43
CA GLY A 139 21.33 -5.50 -2.85
C GLY A 139 21.36 -7.01 -3.11
N LEU A 140 22.03 -7.80 -2.25
CA LEU A 140 22.10 -9.26 -2.41
C LEU A 140 20.72 -9.90 -2.22
N TRP A 141 19.98 -9.45 -1.20
CA TRP A 141 18.61 -9.86 -0.98
C TRP A 141 17.73 -9.53 -2.19
N TRP A 142 17.83 -8.33 -2.75
CA TRP A 142 17.05 -7.97 -3.94
C TRP A 142 17.44 -8.83 -5.15
N GLN A 143 18.73 -9.04 -5.39
CA GLN A 143 19.21 -9.89 -6.48
C GLN A 143 18.67 -11.34 -6.36
N GLU A 144 18.68 -11.92 -5.15
CA GLU A 144 18.03 -13.22 -4.84
C GLU A 144 16.57 -13.22 -5.29
N ARG A 145 15.79 -12.24 -4.80
CA ARG A 145 14.33 -12.18 -5.05
C ARG A 145 14.00 -12.11 -6.53
N TYR A 146 14.92 -11.58 -7.36
CA TYR A 146 14.77 -11.44 -8.80
C TYR A 146 15.57 -12.45 -9.61
N ARG A 147 16.21 -13.45 -8.99
CA ARG A 147 16.89 -14.52 -9.72
C ARG A 147 15.93 -15.22 -10.68
N GLY A 148 16.43 -15.51 -11.89
CA GLY A 148 15.67 -16.14 -12.97
C GLY A 148 14.68 -15.21 -13.68
N SER A 149 14.45 -14.00 -13.16
CA SER A 149 13.69 -12.97 -13.88
C SER A 149 14.53 -12.44 -15.04
N ARG A 150 13.92 -12.37 -16.23
CA ARG A 150 14.52 -11.79 -17.45
C ARG A 150 13.75 -10.58 -17.97
N GLY A 151 12.57 -10.34 -17.40
CA GLY A 151 11.70 -9.26 -17.81
C GLY A 151 12.22 -7.88 -17.37
N PRO A 152 11.53 -6.82 -17.82
CA PRO A 152 11.88 -5.46 -17.46
C PRO A 152 11.79 -5.20 -15.95
N LEU A 153 12.68 -4.35 -15.42
CA LEU A 153 12.81 -4.04 -13.99
C LEU A 153 11.50 -3.59 -13.35
N LYS A 154 10.82 -2.58 -13.91
CA LYS A 154 9.62 -2.00 -13.27
C LYS A 154 8.47 -3.01 -13.12
N PRO A 155 8.05 -3.75 -14.17
CA PRO A 155 7.11 -4.87 -14.02
C PRO A 155 7.57 -5.92 -13.03
N ALA A 156 8.85 -6.29 -13.00
CA ALA A 156 9.36 -7.27 -12.06
C ALA A 156 9.21 -6.80 -10.62
N LEU A 157 9.55 -5.54 -10.30
CA LEU A 157 9.35 -4.94 -8.97
C LEU A 157 7.91 -5.04 -8.46
N MET A 158 6.92 -5.15 -9.35
CA MET A 158 5.51 -5.22 -9.00
C MET A 158 4.97 -6.64 -8.80
N VAL A 159 5.79 -7.67 -9.02
CA VAL A 159 5.42 -9.09 -8.80
C VAL A 159 5.36 -9.35 -7.29
N GLN A 160 4.15 -9.52 -6.76
CA GLN A 160 3.93 -9.58 -5.30
C GLN A 160 4.56 -10.83 -4.67
N GLU A 161 4.74 -11.90 -5.43
CA GLU A 161 5.37 -13.16 -5.03
C GLU A 161 6.88 -13.00 -4.83
N ARG A 162 7.50 -12.06 -5.55
CA ARG A 162 8.93 -11.74 -5.39
C ARG A 162 9.12 -10.79 -4.22
N VAL A 163 8.46 -9.64 -4.26
CA VAL A 163 8.48 -8.64 -3.18
C VAL A 163 7.10 -8.04 -3.06
N ALA A 164 6.49 -8.16 -1.88
CA ALA A 164 5.12 -7.72 -1.71
C ALA A 164 5.04 -6.21 -1.40
N GLY A 165 3.88 -5.60 -1.65
CA GLY A 165 3.62 -4.21 -1.26
C GLY A 165 3.99 -3.17 -2.32
N LEU A 166 4.87 -3.48 -3.27
CA LEU A 166 5.23 -2.56 -4.35
C LEU A 166 4.14 -2.49 -5.43
N GLY A 167 3.69 -1.30 -5.81
CA GLY A 167 2.77 -1.10 -6.93
C GLY A 167 3.35 -0.20 -8.02
N ASN A 168 2.46 0.41 -8.79
CA ASN A 168 2.83 1.17 -9.98
C ASN A 168 3.59 2.45 -9.63
N ILE A 169 3.18 3.13 -8.56
CA ILE A 169 3.77 4.37 -8.08
C ILE A 169 5.16 4.07 -7.53
N LEU A 170 5.25 3.18 -6.55
CA LEU A 170 6.53 2.83 -5.92
C LEU A 170 7.52 2.29 -6.94
N ALA A 171 7.14 1.35 -7.80
CA ALA A 171 8.08 0.79 -8.78
C ALA A 171 8.61 1.86 -9.74
N THR A 172 7.78 2.84 -10.12
CA THR A 172 8.18 3.97 -10.96
C THR A 172 9.17 4.88 -10.22
N GLU A 173 8.83 5.27 -9.00
CA GLU A 173 9.68 6.13 -8.16
C GLU A 173 10.99 5.43 -7.76
N ILE A 174 10.98 4.12 -7.53
CA ILE A 174 12.17 3.31 -7.23
C ILE A 174 13.11 3.30 -8.43
N CYS A 175 12.60 3.04 -9.64
CA CYS A 175 13.43 3.06 -10.86
C CYS A 175 14.07 4.43 -11.06
N TRP A 176 13.29 5.50 -10.88
CA TRP A 176 13.84 6.87 -10.95
C TRP A 176 14.87 7.10 -9.85
N GLN A 177 14.55 6.77 -8.61
CA GLN A 177 15.44 7.04 -7.48
C GLN A 177 16.76 6.27 -7.63
N ALA A 178 16.71 5.02 -8.07
CA ALA A 178 17.87 4.16 -8.36
C ALA A 178 18.64 4.54 -9.64
N ARG A 179 18.13 5.48 -10.45
CA ARG A 179 18.69 5.88 -11.75
C ARG A 179 18.77 4.72 -12.74
N LEU A 180 17.74 3.87 -12.76
CA LEU A 180 17.67 2.70 -13.64
C LEU A 180 16.53 2.84 -14.64
N ASP A 181 16.81 2.46 -15.88
CA ASP A 181 15.80 2.35 -16.94
C ASP A 181 14.72 1.34 -16.50
N PRO A 182 13.44 1.72 -16.42
CA PRO A 182 12.35 0.80 -16.09
C PRO A 182 12.21 -0.38 -17.08
N GLN A 183 12.80 -0.26 -18.28
CA GLN A 183 12.85 -1.28 -19.32
C GLN A 183 14.09 -2.18 -19.25
N ALA A 184 15.06 -1.87 -18.39
CA ALA A 184 16.27 -2.69 -18.25
C ALA A 184 15.91 -4.13 -17.86
N PRO A 185 16.50 -5.15 -18.51
CA PRO A 185 16.26 -6.53 -18.13
C PRO A 185 16.84 -6.78 -16.75
N THR A 186 16.05 -7.39 -15.86
CA THR A 186 16.47 -7.73 -14.50
C THR A 186 17.72 -8.62 -14.46
N SER A 187 17.90 -9.48 -15.46
CA SER A 187 19.09 -10.33 -15.62
C SER A 187 20.37 -9.57 -15.99
N GLY A 188 20.27 -8.31 -16.43
CA GLY A 188 21.40 -7.46 -16.77
C GLY A 188 21.86 -6.55 -15.64
N LEU A 189 21.18 -6.58 -14.48
CA LEU A 189 21.51 -5.73 -13.34
C LEU A 189 22.63 -6.35 -12.49
N ASP A 190 23.70 -5.58 -12.29
CA ASP A 190 24.79 -5.94 -11.39
C ASP A 190 24.42 -5.73 -9.90
N GLN A 191 25.32 -6.16 -9.03
CA GLN A 191 25.14 -6.07 -7.59
C GLN A 191 25.02 -4.63 -7.07
N ALA A 192 25.76 -3.69 -7.65
CA ALA A 192 25.70 -2.28 -7.26
C ALA A 192 24.37 -1.65 -7.68
N GLN A 193 23.82 -2.06 -8.83
CA GLN A 193 22.51 -1.65 -9.29
C GLN A 193 21.39 -2.16 -8.37
N TRP A 194 21.45 -3.42 -7.94
CA TRP A 194 20.53 -3.95 -6.93
C TRP A 194 20.66 -3.25 -5.57
N GLN A 195 21.89 -2.87 -5.18
CA GLN A 195 22.10 -2.04 -3.98
C GLN A 195 21.44 -0.65 -4.12
N ARG A 196 21.47 -0.05 -5.31
CA ARG A 196 20.72 1.20 -5.56
C ARG A 196 19.21 0.99 -5.49
N VAL A 197 18.68 -0.14 -5.99
CA VAL A 197 17.25 -0.49 -5.85
C VAL A 197 16.86 -0.64 -4.37
N ALA A 198 17.70 -1.29 -3.57
CA ALA A 198 17.50 -1.44 -2.14
C ALA A 198 17.37 -0.09 -1.42
N GLN A 199 18.36 0.78 -1.62
CA GLN A 199 18.38 2.12 -1.03
C GLN A 199 17.23 3.00 -1.53
N ALA A 200 16.94 2.92 -2.83
CA ALA A 200 15.82 3.64 -3.45
C ALA A 200 14.48 3.22 -2.86
N THR A 201 14.25 1.92 -2.68
CA THR A 201 13.01 1.39 -2.10
C THR A 201 12.78 1.93 -0.70
N LYS A 202 13.78 1.82 0.19
CA LYS A 202 13.68 2.35 1.54
C LYS A 202 13.41 3.86 1.53
N SER A 203 14.21 4.62 0.78
CA SER A 203 14.10 6.07 0.71
C SER A 203 12.74 6.55 0.17
N VAL A 204 12.21 5.90 -0.87
CA VAL A 204 10.91 6.26 -1.44
C VAL A 204 9.79 5.97 -0.44
N ILE A 205 9.80 4.80 0.21
CA ILE A 205 8.79 4.42 1.22
C ILE A 205 8.83 5.41 2.39
N GLU A 206 10.01 5.66 2.98
CA GLU A 206 10.16 6.57 4.13
C GLU A 206 9.76 8.00 3.78
N ARG A 207 10.12 8.47 2.58
CA ARG A 207 9.69 9.78 2.08
C ARG A 207 8.16 9.84 1.98
N THR A 208 7.52 8.85 1.35
CA THR A 208 6.04 8.83 1.24
C THR A 208 5.39 8.82 2.63
N LEU A 209 5.91 8.02 3.57
CA LEU A 209 5.42 7.98 4.95
C LEU A 209 5.61 9.32 5.69
N SER A 210 6.63 10.10 5.34
CA SER A 210 6.89 11.43 5.94
C SER A 210 5.99 12.54 5.38
N LEU A 211 5.54 12.41 4.14
CA LEU A 211 4.73 13.43 3.45
C LEU A 211 3.24 13.32 3.77
N GLU A 212 2.79 12.13 4.15
CA GLU A 212 1.40 11.86 4.52
C GLU A 212 1.27 11.69 6.03
N SER A 213 1.12 12.83 6.72
CA SER A 213 0.77 12.90 8.13
C SER A 213 -0.63 13.53 8.26
N GLY A 214 -1.66 12.71 8.45
CA GLY A 214 -3.02 13.19 8.61
C GLY A 214 -4.01 12.08 8.96
N PRO A 215 -5.20 12.41 9.48
CA PRO A 215 -6.20 11.44 9.90
C PRO A 215 -6.85 10.73 8.70
N GLU A 216 -6.65 11.17 7.46
CA GLU A 216 -7.13 10.47 6.28
C GLU A 216 -6.01 10.38 5.24
N VAL A 217 -5.88 9.20 4.61
CA VAL A 217 -4.99 9.05 3.46
C VAL A 217 -5.65 9.72 2.25
N HIS A 218 -4.90 10.57 1.57
CA HIS A 218 -5.36 11.26 0.36
C HIS A 218 -4.77 10.59 -0.87
N TYR A 219 -5.60 9.93 -1.66
CA TYR A 219 -5.13 9.27 -2.87
C TYR A 219 -4.87 10.28 -3.98
N LEU A 220 -3.85 10.03 -4.80
CA LEU A 220 -3.58 10.86 -6.00
C LEU A 220 -4.80 11.06 -6.91
N ALA A 221 -5.70 10.08 -6.98
CA ALA A 221 -6.90 10.18 -7.80
C ALA A 221 -7.92 11.21 -7.26
N GLU A 222 -7.78 11.64 -6.01
CA GLU A 222 -8.64 12.60 -5.32
C GLU A 222 -8.00 13.98 -5.22
N ALA A 223 -6.68 14.04 -5.35
CA ALA A 223 -5.97 15.26 -5.64
C ALA A 223 -6.41 15.73 -7.04
N GLY A 224 -7.40 16.63 -7.10
CA GLY A 224 -7.68 17.39 -8.32
C GLY A 224 -6.44 18.20 -8.77
N ALA A 225 -6.63 19.11 -9.73
CA ALA A 225 -5.54 19.94 -10.30
C ALA A 225 -4.77 20.83 -9.28
N SER A 226 -5.18 20.87 -8.01
CA SER A 226 -4.70 21.81 -6.99
C SER A 226 -3.64 21.26 -6.03
N ARG A 227 -3.21 19.99 -6.13
CA ARG A 227 -2.07 19.48 -5.34
C ARG A 227 -0.90 19.14 -6.23
N THR A 228 0.24 19.78 -5.99
CA THR A 228 1.52 19.37 -6.58
C THR A 228 1.77 17.91 -6.19
N SER A 229 1.92 17.03 -7.19
CA SER A 229 2.20 15.60 -6.96
C SER A 229 3.41 15.46 -6.02
N PRO A 230 3.29 14.73 -4.88
CA PRO A 230 4.41 14.51 -3.96
C PRO A 230 5.50 13.63 -4.57
N PHE A 231 5.21 13.01 -5.71
CA PHE A 231 6.11 12.11 -6.41
C PHE A 231 7.11 12.87 -7.29
N SER A 232 8.26 12.26 -7.53
CA SER A 232 9.33 12.85 -8.34
C SER A 232 9.05 12.75 -9.83
N VAL A 233 8.45 11.64 -10.28
CA VAL A 233 8.12 11.41 -11.70
C VAL A 233 6.71 10.89 -11.93
N TYR A 234 6.12 10.17 -10.97
CA TYR A 234 4.80 9.60 -11.17
C TYR A 234 3.72 10.69 -11.37
N GLY A 235 2.98 10.60 -12.49
CA GLY A 235 1.94 11.57 -12.83
C GLY A 235 2.46 12.93 -13.26
N ARG A 236 3.75 13.04 -13.62
CA ARG A 236 4.42 14.32 -13.95
C ARG A 236 4.84 14.42 -15.42
N GLU A 237 4.14 13.73 -16.33
CA GLU A 237 4.39 13.78 -17.77
C GLU A 237 4.50 15.23 -18.27
N GLY A 238 5.54 15.51 -19.05
CA GLY A 238 5.81 16.86 -19.59
C GLY A 238 6.45 17.84 -18.61
N LEU A 239 6.38 17.59 -17.29
CA LEU A 239 7.05 18.44 -16.30
C LEU A 239 8.56 18.15 -16.24
N GLY A 240 9.34 19.13 -15.80
CA GLY A 240 10.80 18.98 -15.65
C GLY A 240 11.19 17.97 -14.57
N CYS A 241 12.16 17.11 -14.89
CA CYS A 241 12.77 16.18 -13.94
C CYS A 241 13.42 16.94 -12.78
N PRO A 242 13.17 16.56 -11.51
CA PRO A 242 13.79 17.22 -10.35
C PRO A 242 15.33 17.19 -10.30
N ARG A 243 15.99 16.37 -11.12
CA ARG A 243 17.46 16.26 -11.18
C ARG A 243 18.10 16.99 -12.34
N CYS A 244 17.50 16.93 -13.53
CA CYS A 244 18.12 17.41 -14.78
C CYS A 244 17.22 18.33 -15.61
N GLN A 245 16.02 18.66 -15.13
CA GLN A 245 15.02 19.51 -15.79
C GLN A 245 14.48 19.01 -17.14
N SER A 246 15.02 17.92 -17.71
CA SER A 246 14.45 17.30 -18.90
C SER A 246 13.01 16.82 -18.66
N PRO A 247 12.13 16.91 -19.66
CA PRO A 247 10.72 16.55 -19.50
C PRO A 247 10.57 15.07 -19.14
N ILE A 248 9.70 14.78 -18.18
CA ILE A 248 9.33 13.40 -17.83
C ILE A 248 8.51 12.81 -18.96
N ALA A 249 8.97 11.68 -19.48
CA ALA A 249 8.27 10.92 -20.51
C ALA A 249 7.31 9.92 -19.88
N ARG A 250 6.23 9.60 -20.59
CA ARG A 250 5.29 8.53 -20.24
C ARG A 250 5.23 7.50 -21.36
N PHE A 251 5.22 6.24 -20.98
CA PHE A 251 4.92 5.14 -21.89
C PHE A 251 4.10 4.05 -21.17
N ARG A 252 3.58 3.08 -21.92
CA ARG A 252 2.82 1.96 -21.36
C ARG A 252 3.70 0.71 -21.28
N GLN A 253 3.75 0.09 -20.11
CA GLN A 253 4.52 -1.13 -19.85
C GLN A 253 3.67 -2.13 -19.09
N SER A 254 3.49 -3.34 -19.64
CA SER A 254 2.64 -4.39 -19.07
C SER A 254 1.24 -3.89 -18.68
N GLY A 255 0.63 -3.12 -19.58
CA GLY A 255 -0.72 -2.57 -19.40
C GLY A 255 -0.82 -1.32 -18.52
N ARG A 256 0.26 -0.87 -17.88
CA ARG A 256 0.27 0.24 -16.90
C ARG A 256 1.11 1.43 -17.38
N SER A 257 0.72 2.65 -17.00
CA SER A 257 1.55 3.84 -17.25
C SER A 257 2.85 3.77 -16.46
N THR A 258 3.96 4.09 -17.13
CA THR A 258 5.30 4.26 -16.57
C THR A 258 5.76 5.68 -16.86
N PHE A 259 6.26 6.37 -15.84
CA PHE A 259 6.83 7.71 -15.96
C PHE A 259 8.33 7.62 -15.70
N TRP A 260 9.14 8.28 -16.52
CA TRP A 260 10.59 8.16 -16.39
C TRP A 260 11.31 9.36 -17.00
N CYS A 261 12.56 9.55 -16.58
CA CYS A 261 13.45 10.57 -17.09
C CYS A 261 14.59 9.91 -17.88
N ALA A 262 14.52 9.98 -19.22
CA ALA A 262 15.50 9.31 -20.08
C ALA A 262 16.97 9.67 -19.80
N PRO A 263 17.31 10.95 -19.54
CA PRO A 263 18.71 11.30 -19.21
C PRO A 263 19.17 10.81 -17.83
N CYS A 264 18.26 10.65 -16.86
CA CYS A 264 18.62 10.25 -15.49
C CYS A 264 18.56 8.74 -15.26
N GLN A 265 17.90 7.99 -16.13
CA GLN A 265 17.61 6.57 -15.95
C GLN A 265 18.22 5.80 -17.11
N THR A 266 19.51 5.47 -16.97
CA THR A 266 20.25 4.67 -17.93
C THR A 266 20.20 3.20 -17.54
N ARG A 267 20.64 2.34 -18.46
CA ARG A 267 20.93 0.93 -18.13
C ARG A 267 22.05 0.83 -17.10
#